data_AF-A0A4Q4Q4N6-F1
#
_entry.id   AF-A0A4Q4Q4N6-F1
#
_cell.length_a   1.000
_cell.length_b   1.000
_cell.length_c   1.000
_cell.angle_alpha   90.00
_cell.angle_beta   90.00
_cell.angle_gamma   90.00
#
_symmetry.space_group_name_H-M   'P 1'
#
loop_
_entity.id
_entity.type
_entity.pdbx_description
1 polymer ?
#
loop_
_entity_poly.entity_id
_entity_poly.type
_entity_poly.pdbx_seq_one_letter_code
_entity_poly.pdbx_strand_id
1 'polypeptide(L)'
;MKLYTFMQPQVVARLRTAASKIYISFDGWTTRGGKRGFFGIVAHFVLASGILEDVAIDLPQLAGAHTGDRIADCVEKTLLEFGITAPKLGYFMLDNAYNNDAAIARLGSKYGFLLSY
;
A
#
# COMPACT_ATOMS: atom_id res chain seq x y z
N MET A 1 -16.90 -11.43 0.97
CA MET A 1 -16.33 -10.09 1.18
C MET A 1 -17.20 -9.15 2.04
N LYS A 2 -18.22 -9.62 2.80
CA LYS A 2 -19.07 -8.74 3.62
C LYS A 2 -18.32 -8.02 4.75
N LEU A 3 -17.37 -8.71 5.40
CA LEU A 3 -16.57 -8.14 6.48
C LEU A 3 -15.63 -7.03 5.98
N TYR A 4 -14.98 -7.22 4.84
CA TYR A 4 -14.11 -6.20 4.23
C TYR A 4 -14.87 -4.90 3.98
N THR A 5 -16.01 -4.97 3.29
CA THR A 5 -16.84 -3.78 3.00
C THR A 5 -17.36 -3.12 4.27
N PHE A 6 -17.62 -3.90 5.33
CA PHE A 6 -18.01 -3.38 6.63
C PHE A 6 -16.86 -2.66 7.37
N MET A 7 -15.65 -3.22 7.30
CA MET A 7 -14.47 -2.69 8.00
C MET A 7 -13.84 -1.51 7.26
N GLN A 8 -13.88 -1.47 5.93
CA GLN A 8 -13.25 -0.43 5.12
C GLN A 8 -13.56 1.00 5.60
N PRO A 9 -14.83 1.43 5.83
CA PRO A 9 -15.09 2.78 6.32
C PRO A 9 -14.53 3.05 7.73
N GLN A 10 -14.43 2.03 8.58
CA GLN A 10 -13.86 2.15 9.93
C GLN A 10 -12.33 2.33 9.85
N VAL A 11 -11.67 1.58 8.97
CA VAL A 11 -10.25 1.74 8.69
C VAL A 11 -9.97 3.14 8.12
N VAL A 12 -10.77 3.61 7.17
CA VAL A 12 -10.66 4.99 6.64
C VAL A 12 -10.83 6.03 7.74
N ALA A 13 -11.82 5.87 8.63
CA ALA A 13 -11.99 6.77 9.76
C ALA A 13 -10.74 6.79 10.67
N ARG A 14 -10.13 5.62 10.90
CA ARG A 14 -8.93 5.49 11.73
C ARG A 14 -7.67 6.08 11.07
N LEU A 15 -7.50 5.93 9.76
CA LEU A 15 -6.42 6.58 9.01
C LEU A 15 -6.53 8.12 9.03
N ARG A 16 -7.76 8.65 9.07
CA ARG A 16 -7.98 10.11 9.19
C ARG A 16 -7.50 10.67 10.53
N THR A 17 -7.54 9.88 11.60
CA THR A 17 -7.08 10.29 12.94
C THR A 17 -5.60 10.01 13.20
N ALA A 18 -4.87 9.48 12.22
CA ALA A 18 -3.41 9.33 12.30
C ALA A 18 -2.74 10.66 12.64
N ALA A 19 -1.90 10.64 13.67
CA ALA A 19 -1.09 11.77 14.11
C ALA A 19 0.27 11.81 13.38
N SER A 20 0.78 10.66 12.94
CA SER A 20 1.96 10.56 12.08
C SER A 20 1.60 10.61 10.58
N LYS A 21 2.65 10.59 9.74
CA LYS A 21 2.52 10.11 8.36
C LYS A 21 2.09 8.63 8.35
N ILE A 22 1.48 8.20 7.27
CA ILE A 22 1.05 6.83 7.02
C ILE A 22 2.07 6.18 6.09
N TYR A 23 2.80 5.20 6.60
CA TYR A 23 3.77 4.44 5.82
C TYR A 23 3.09 3.20 5.24
N ILE A 24 3.57 2.72 4.11
CA ILE A 24 2.92 1.64 3.36
C ILE A 24 3.92 0.53 3.13
N SER A 25 3.65 -0.66 3.64
CA SER A 25 4.34 -1.85 3.15
C SER A 25 3.49 -2.59 2.14
N PHE A 26 4.15 -3.23 1.18
CA PHE A 26 3.48 -4.14 0.28
C PHE A 26 4.39 -5.31 -0.10
N ASP A 27 3.75 -6.47 -0.31
CA ASP A 27 4.43 -7.71 -0.69
C ASP A 27 3.59 -8.50 -1.69
N GLY A 28 4.26 -9.14 -2.64
CA GLY A 28 3.63 -9.88 -3.73
C GLY A 28 4.02 -11.35 -3.73
N TRP A 29 3.03 -12.24 -3.76
CA TRP A 29 3.28 -13.67 -3.88
C TRP A 29 2.39 -14.33 -4.92
N THR A 30 2.90 -15.41 -5.52
CA THR A 30 2.12 -16.27 -6.40
C THR A 30 1.70 -17.54 -5.68
N THR A 31 0.46 -17.95 -5.90
CA THR A 31 -0.05 -19.22 -5.37
C THR A 31 0.56 -20.42 -6.09
N ARG A 32 0.54 -21.58 -5.43
CA ARG A 32 0.97 -22.85 -6.02
C ARG A 32 0.23 -23.10 -7.34
N GLY A 33 0.99 -23.19 -8.44
CA GLY A 33 0.47 -23.33 -9.80
C GLY A 33 0.50 -22.04 -10.64
N GLY A 34 0.98 -20.92 -10.11
CA GLY A 34 1.35 -19.71 -10.86
C GLY A 34 0.19 -18.92 -11.49
N LYS A 35 -1.06 -19.40 -11.37
CA LYS A 35 -2.23 -18.80 -12.01
C LYS A 35 -2.80 -17.58 -11.28
N ARG A 36 -2.44 -17.39 -10.00
CA ARG A 36 -2.98 -16.29 -9.17
C ARG A 36 -1.86 -15.66 -8.35
N GLY A 37 -1.61 -14.39 -8.58
CA GLY A 37 -0.79 -13.55 -7.74
C GLY A 37 -1.66 -12.69 -6.82
N PHE A 38 -1.18 -12.46 -5.60
CA PHE A 38 -1.78 -11.56 -4.63
C PHE A 38 -0.75 -10.51 -4.25
N PHE A 39 -1.26 -9.35 -3.84
CA PHE A 39 -0.46 -8.28 -3.28
C PHE A 39 -1.06 -7.91 -1.94
N GLY A 40 -0.32 -8.06 -0.85
CA GLY A 40 -0.72 -7.53 0.45
C GLY A 40 -0.32 -6.07 0.54
N ILE A 41 -1.21 -5.20 1.01
CA ILE A 41 -0.89 -3.79 1.27
C ILE A 41 -1.27 -3.47 2.72
N VAL A 42 -0.31 -2.93 3.49
CA VAL A 42 -0.46 -2.64 4.91
C VAL A 42 -0.15 -1.17 5.16
N ALA A 43 -1.01 -0.49 5.91
CA ALA A 43 -0.78 0.85 6.41
C ALA A 43 -0.24 0.81 7.84
N HIS A 44 0.84 1.57 8.06
CA HIS A 44 1.51 1.71 9.35
C HIS A 44 1.44 3.18 9.79
N PHE A 45 0.84 3.44 10.95
CA PHE A 45 0.67 4.81 11.44
C PHE A 45 0.53 4.89 12.96
N VAL A 46 0.82 6.05 13.52
CA VAL A 46 0.73 6.31 14.96
C VAL A 46 -0.47 7.19 15.25
N LEU A 47 -1.27 6.80 16.23
CA LEU A 47 -2.39 7.58 16.75
C LEU A 47 -1.90 8.69 17.69
N ALA A 48 -2.75 9.69 17.97
CA ALA A 48 -2.42 10.75 18.92
C ALA A 48 -2.11 10.23 20.35
N SER A 49 -2.57 9.02 20.69
CA SER A 49 -2.23 8.32 21.93
C SER A 49 -0.80 7.76 21.97
N GLY A 50 -0.05 7.83 20.87
CA GLY A 50 1.27 7.22 20.73
C GLY A 50 1.26 5.74 20.36
N ILE A 51 0.09 5.15 20.10
CA ILE A 51 -0.05 3.74 19.71
C ILE A 51 0.27 3.58 18.22
N LEU A 52 1.18 2.66 17.90
CA LEU A 52 1.44 2.19 16.55
C LEU A 52 0.35 1.22 16.10
N GLU A 53 -0.18 1.44 14.90
CA GLU A 53 -1.21 0.62 14.27
C GLU A 53 -0.71 0.10 12.92
N ASP A 54 -0.78 -1.21 12.75
CA ASP A 54 -0.48 -1.91 11.50
C ASP A 54 -1.78 -2.54 10.99
N VAL A 55 -2.27 -2.06 9.84
CA VAL A 55 -3.57 -2.46 9.31
C VAL A 55 -3.42 -2.93 7.87
N ALA A 56 -3.75 -4.19 7.60
CA ALA A 56 -3.90 -4.68 6.24
C ALA A 56 -5.10 -3.97 5.60
N ILE A 57 -4.83 -3.11 4.62
CA ILE A 57 -5.85 -2.29 3.97
C ILE A 57 -6.37 -2.92 2.69
N ASP A 58 -5.56 -3.71 1.98
CA ASP A 58 -5.99 -4.32 0.74
C ASP A 58 -5.26 -5.64 0.45
N LEU A 59 -5.93 -6.50 -0.32
CA LEU A 59 -5.40 -7.77 -0.82
C LEU A 59 -5.80 -7.97 -2.30
N PRO A 60 -5.35 -7.10 -3.21
CA PRO A 60 -5.70 -7.18 -4.62
C PRO A 60 -5.11 -8.44 -5.26
N GLN A 61 -5.90 -9.04 -6.15
CA GLN A 61 -5.43 -10.11 -7.02
C GLN A 61 -4.78 -9.51 -8.27
N LEU A 62 -3.48 -9.74 -8.45
CA LEU A 62 -2.73 -9.41 -9.66
C LEU A 62 -2.63 -10.67 -10.52
N ALA A 63 -3.48 -10.76 -11.55
CA ALA A 63 -3.38 -11.78 -12.57
C ALA A 63 -2.40 -11.34 -13.68
N GLY A 64 -1.57 -12.26 -14.16
CA GLY A 64 -0.62 -12.02 -15.25
C GLY A 64 0.77 -11.56 -14.78
N ALA A 65 1.52 -10.89 -15.66
CA ALA A 65 2.87 -10.43 -15.34
C ALA A 65 2.84 -9.32 -14.27
N HIS A 66 3.63 -9.50 -13.21
CA HIS A 66 3.78 -8.54 -12.12
C HIS A 66 4.77 -7.42 -12.48
N THR A 67 4.47 -6.65 -13.53
CA THR A 67 5.34 -5.51 -13.90
C THR A 67 5.27 -4.40 -12.84
N GLY A 68 6.33 -3.61 -12.73
CA GLY A 68 6.39 -2.50 -11.77
C GLY A 68 5.24 -1.49 -11.94
N ASP A 69 4.83 -1.20 -13.18
CA ASP A 69 3.70 -0.31 -13.45
C ASP A 69 2.38 -0.84 -12.88
N ARG A 70 2.13 -2.15 -12.99
CA ARG A 70 0.91 -2.76 -12.46
C ARG A 70 0.91 -2.77 -10.94
N ILE A 71 2.07 -2.96 -10.33
CA ILE A 71 2.23 -2.84 -8.88
C ILE A 71 1.92 -1.41 -8.45
N ALA A 72 2.51 -0.41 -9.11
CA ALA A 72 2.27 1.00 -8.80
C ALA A 72 0.80 1.40 -8.98
N ASP A 73 0.15 1.00 -10.07
CA ASP A 73 -1.29 1.24 -10.28
C ASP A 73 -2.14 0.63 -9.18
N CYS A 74 -1.77 -0.57 -8.74
CA CYS A 74 -2.46 -1.28 -7.68
C CYS A 74 -2.37 -0.51 -6.35
N VAL A 75 -1.15 -0.12 -5.96
CA VAL A 75 -0.90 0.67 -4.75
C VAL A 75 -1.61 2.02 -4.83
N GLU A 76 -1.52 2.73 -5.95
CA GLU A 76 -2.18 4.03 -6.14
C GLU A 76 -3.70 3.94 -6.00
N LYS A 77 -4.31 2.90 -6.56
CA LYS A 77 -5.73 2.65 -6.42
C LYS A 77 -6.12 2.44 -4.96
N THR A 78 -5.37 1.62 -4.23
CA THR A 78 -5.59 1.39 -2.80
C THR A 78 -5.44 2.69 -2.00
N LEU A 79 -4.40 3.50 -2.25
CA LEU A 79 -4.23 4.79 -1.57
C LEU A 79 -5.43 5.72 -1.80
N LEU A 80 -5.95 5.78 -3.02
CA LEU A 80 -7.14 6.55 -3.36
C LEU A 80 -8.39 6.04 -2.61
N GLU A 81 -8.63 4.73 -2.63
CA GLU A 81 -9.80 4.11 -1.97
C GLU A 81 -9.80 4.32 -0.45
N PHE A 82 -8.61 4.38 0.17
CA PHE A 82 -8.45 4.61 1.60
C PHE A 82 -8.28 6.10 1.97
N GLY A 83 -8.30 7.00 0.99
CA GLY A 83 -8.16 8.45 1.20
C GLY A 83 -6.78 8.86 1.73
N ILE A 84 -5.73 8.11 1.41
CA ILE A 84 -4.35 8.40 1.78
C ILE A 84 -3.77 9.36 0.74
N THR A 85 -3.54 10.60 1.15
CA THR A 85 -3.09 11.69 0.26
C THR A 85 -1.59 11.97 0.43
N ALA A 86 -0.96 12.61 -0.56
CA ALA A 86 0.46 12.95 -0.54
C ALA A 86 0.91 13.66 0.75
N PRO A 87 0.16 14.63 1.32
CA PRO A 87 0.55 15.27 2.59
C PRO A 87 0.49 14.35 3.81
N LYS A 88 -0.21 13.22 3.77
CA LYS A 88 -0.23 12.23 4.86
C LYS A 88 0.65 11.02 4.59
N LEU A 89 1.04 10.77 3.36
CA LEU A 89 1.84 9.61 2.97
C LEU A 89 3.29 9.75 3.47
N GLY A 90 3.82 8.68 4.05
CA GLY A 90 5.22 8.46 4.39
C GLY A 90 5.90 7.54 3.37
N TYR A 91 7.00 6.91 3.77
CA TYR A 91 7.74 6.01 2.88
C TYR A 91 7.02 4.68 2.60
N PHE A 92 7.49 4.02 1.54
CA PHE A 92 7.12 2.66 1.19
C PHE A 92 8.16 1.66 1.72
N MET A 93 7.72 0.49 2.16
CA MET A 93 8.57 -0.63 2.59
C MET A 93 8.23 -1.89 1.78
N LEU A 94 9.26 -2.57 1.28
CA LEU A 94 9.12 -3.61 0.27
C LEU A 94 10.34 -4.53 0.30
N ASP A 95 10.19 -5.73 -0.25
CA ASP A 95 11.29 -6.66 -0.47
C ASP A 95 12.14 -6.24 -1.69
N ASN A 96 13.34 -6.83 -1.80
CA ASN A 96 14.29 -6.54 -2.87
C ASN A 96 13.96 -7.33 -4.16
N ALA A 97 12.81 -7.04 -4.76
CA ALA A 97 12.40 -7.62 -6.03
C ALA A 97 12.52 -6.60 -7.17
N TYR A 98 13.05 -7.04 -8.32
CA TYR A 98 13.35 -6.18 -9.47
C TYR A 98 12.16 -5.32 -9.93
N ASN A 99 10.95 -5.87 -9.92
CA ASN A 99 9.76 -5.12 -10.35
C ASN A 99 9.36 -4.02 -9.36
N ASN A 100 9.79 -4.13 -8.10
CA ASN A 100 9.49 -3.13 -7.09
C ASN A 100 10.31 -1.85 -7.30
N ASP A 101 11.53 -1.94 -7.85
CA ASP A 101 12.34 -0.75 -8.17
C ASP A 101 11.60 0.17 -9.14
N ALA A 102 11.04 -0.40 -10.21
CA ALA A 102 10.23 0.32 -11.18
C ALA A 102 8.94 0.88 -10.55
N ALA A 103 8.29 0.11 -9.67
CA ALA A 103 7.08 0.57 -8.97
C ALA A 103 7.37 1.77 -8.06
N ILE A 104 8.44 1.71 -7.27
CA ILE A 104 8.85 2.79 -6.36
C ILE A 104 9.37 4.00 -7.12
N ALA A 105 10.05 3.84 -8.25
CA ALA A 105 10.43 4.98 -9.09
C ALA A 105 9.19 5.75 -9.56
N ARG A 106 8.14 5.05 -10.01
CA ARG A 106 6.88 5.67 -10.43
C ARG A 106 6.13 6.32 -9.28
N LEU A 107 5.93 5.59 -8.17
CA LEU A 107 5.27 6.10 -6.96
C LEU A 107 6.03 7.30 -6.39
N GLY A 108 7.36 7.23 -6.34
CA GLY A 108 8.23 8.29 -5.88
C GLY A 108 8.09 9.55 -6.70
N SER A 109 8.13 9.43 -8.03
CA SER A 109 7.88 10.55 -8.95
C SER A 109 6.49 11.17 -8.75
N LYS A 110 5.46 10.36 -8.45
CA LYS A 110 4.08 10.85 -8.29
C LYS A 110 3.84 11.55 -6.95
N TYR A 111 4.41 11.01 -5.88
CA TYR A 111 4.17 11.49 -4.51
C TYR A 111 5.29 12.39 -3.96
N GLY A 112 6.33 12.67 -4.76
CA GLY A 112 7.40 13.60 -4.41
C GLY A 112 8.46 13.01 -3.50
N PHE A 113 8.62 11.68 -3.49
CA PHE A 113 9.77 11.04 -2.84
C PHE A 113 10.96 11.13 -3.78
N LEU A 114 11.88 12.05 -3.48
CA LEU A 114 13.14 12.16 -4.20
C LEU A 114 13.99 10.92 -3.89
N LEU A 115 14.36 10.16 -4.93
CA LEU A 115 15.40 9.15 -4.81
C LEU A 115 16.73 9.88 -4.59
N SER A 116 17.15 10.00 -3.32
CA SER A 116 18.51 10.43 -3.02
C SER A 116 19.44 9.25 -3.33
N TYR A 117 20.18 9.37 -4.43
CA TYR A 117 21.25 8.45 -4.83
C TYR A 117 22.45 8.54 -3.87
#